data_AF-A0A369JYD3-F1
#
_entry.id   AF-A0A369JYD3-F1
#
_cell.length_a   1.000
_cell.length_b   1.000
_cell.length_c   1.000
_cell.angle_alpha   90.00
_cell.angle_beta   90.00
_cell.angle_gamma   90.00
#
_symmetry.space_group_name_H-M   'P 1'
#
loop_
_entity.id
_entity.type
_entity.pdbx_description
1 polymer ?
#
loop_
_entity_poly.entity_id
_entity_poly.type
_entity_poly.pdbx_seq_one_letter_code
_entity_poly.pdbx_strand_id
1 'polypeptide(L)'
;MKEHPDQPAYISITHANGTPLFVAHTTDAVSPALIAEVDAIRNGVRRWEISSWRRQRLLALDNGNKESESSAKANEYSTRGGGWPLRVKGVVGVVGIVVVAGLFSVNGKPGGFNPLKYDPPVDANHELVVKTLDMVLDKQWVIFCLALGVFLIPCVVYF
;
A
#
# COMPACT_ATOMS: atom_id res chain seq x y z
N MET A 1 11.91 14.37 4.45
CA MET A 1 10.56 13.77 4.61
C MET A 1 9.65 14.92 5.00
N LYS A 2 8.57 15.21 4.26
CA LYS A 2 7.69 16.31 4.64
C LYS A 2 6.84 15.80 5.81
N GLU A 3 6.93 16.46 6.96
CA GLU A 3 6.18 16.05 8.14
C GLU A 3 4.68 16.34 7.93
N HIS A 4 3.84 15.39 8.31
CA HIS A 4 2.37 15.50 8.27
C HIS A 4 1.84 15.42 9.72
N PRO A 5 2.07 16.44 10.55
CA PRO A 5 1.92 16.36 12.01
C PRO A 5 0.49 16.06 12.50
N ASP A 6 -0.54 16.33 11.68
CA ASP A 6 -1.94 16.27 12.10
C ASP A 6 -2.79 15.22 11.35
N GLN A 7 -2.16 14.33 10.57
CA GLN A 7 -2.90 13.36 9.75
C GLN A 7 -2.91 11.96 10.38
N PRO A 8 -4.10 11.38 10.62
CA PRO A 8 -4.20 10.03 11.14
C PRO A 8 -3.76 9.04 10.06
N ALA A 9 -2.75 8.23 10.36
CA ALA A 9 -2.30 7.14 9.51
C ALA A 9 -2.78 5.81 10.08
N TYR A 10 -3.38 5.01 9.21
CA TYR A 10 -3.81 3.65 9.51
C TYR A 10 -2.89 2.68 8.78
N ILE A 11 -2.19 1.84 9.53
CA ILE A 11 -1.26 0.84 9.00
C ILE A 11 -1.83 -0.54 9.30
N SER A 12 -1.99 -1.36 8.27
CA SER A 12 -2.46 -2.73 8.38
C SER A 12 -1.58 -3.67 7.57
N ILE A 13 -1.14 -4.76 8.18
CA ILE A 13 -0.52 -5.90 7.50
C ILE A 13 -1.43 -7.10 7.69
N THR A 14 -1.80 -7.74 6.59
CA THR A 14 -2.66 -8.92 6.58
C THR A 14 -2.00 -10.05 5.80
N HIS A 15 -2.21 -11.29 6.22
CA HIS A 15 -1.88 -12.45 5.42
C HIS A 15 -2.77 -12.52 4.15
N ALA A 16 -2.33 -13.22 3.11
CA ALA A 16 -3.06 -13.32 1.83
C ALA A 16 -4.46 -13.96 1.93
N ASN A 17 -4.74 -14.70 3.02
CA ASN A 17 -6.07 -15.23 3.32
C ASN A 17 -7.03 -14.17 3.93
N GLY A 18 -6.53 -12.99 4.30
CA GLY A 18 -7.29 -11.92 4.95
C GLY A 18 -7.10 -11.83 6.47
N THR A 19 -6.35 -12.74 7.10
CA THR A 19 -6.09 -12.69 8.54
C THR A 19 -5.21 -11.47 8.88
N PRO A 20 -5.60 -10.61 9.85
CA PRO A 20 -4.76 -9.50 10.28
C PRO A 20 -3.54 -10.00 11.06
N LEU A 21 -2.35 -9.50 10.69
CA LEU A 21 -1.08 -9.80 11.35
C LEU A 21 -0.60 -8.62 12.20
N PHE A 22 -0.85 -7.41 11.73
CA PHE A 22 -0.48 -6.17 12.41
C PHE A 22 -1.45 -5.07 12.06
N VAL A 23 -1.86 -4.29 13.06
CA VAL A 23 -2.73 -3.13 12.89
C VAL A 23 -2.22 -2.05 13.84
N ALA A 24 -1.95 -0.86 13.32
CA ALA A 24 -1.51 0.28 14.11
C ALA A 24 -2.07 1.59 13.56
N HIS A 25 -2.34 2.52 14.46
CA HIS A 25 -2.88 3.84 14.15
C HIS A 25 -2.04 4.89 14.85
N THR A 26 -1.78 6.02 14.19
CA THR A 26 -1.05 7.13 14.81
C THR A 26 -1.90 7.95 15.76
N THR A 27 -3.23 7.77 15.73
CA THR A 27 -4.19 8.50 16.57
C THR A 27 -5.23 7.53 17.15
N ASP A 28 -5.75 7.85 18.33
CA ASP A 28 -6.77 7.03 19.01
C ASP A 28 -8.15 7.07 18.33
N ALA A 29 -8.39 8.06 17.46
CA ALA A 29 -9.65 8.24 16.76
C ALA A 29 -9.57 7.78 15.29
N VAL A 30 -9.83 6.50 15.05
CA VAL A 30 -9.98 5.98 13.69
C VAL A 30 -11.44 6.09 13.23
N SER A 31 -11.67 6.81 12.13
CA SER A 31 -12.99 6.87 11.49
C SER A 31 -13.38 5.51 10.87
N PRO A 32 -14.63 5.06 11.00
CA PRO A 32 -15.14 3.89 10.29
C PRO A 32 -14.95 3.97 8.76
N ALA A 33 -14.97 5.17 8.20
CA ALA A 33 -14.72 5.39 6.77
C ALA A 33 -13.28 5.04 6.37
N LEU A 34 -12.31 5.30 7.25
CA LEU A 34 -10.90 4.97 7.02
C LEU A 34 -10.67 3.45 7.07
N ILE A 35 -11.38 2.74 7.96
CA ILE A 35 -11.33 1.28 8.03
C ILE A 35 -11.89 0.65 6.75
N ALA A 36 -13.08 1.11 6.31
CA ALA A 36 -13.70 0.62 5.07
C ALA A 36 -12.83 0.89 3.84
N GLU A 37 -12.13 2.03 3.82
CA GLU A 37 -11.15 2.35 2.79
C GLU A 37 -9.96 1.37 2.80
N VAL A 38 -9.39 1.07 3.96
CA VAL A 38 -8.28 0.12 4.09
C VAL A 38 -8.69 -1.26 3.58
N ASP A 39 -9.91 -1.70 3.92
CA ASP A 39 -10.46 -2.96 3.43
C ASP A 39 -10.62 -2.96 1.90
N ALA A 40 -11.14 -1.87 1.32
CA ALA A 40 -11.29 -1.75 -0.13
C ALA A 40 -9.94 -1.69 -0.87
N ILE A 41 -8.91 -1.04 -0.29
CA ILE A 41 -7.55 -1.05 -0.83
C ILE A 41 -6.97 -2.47 -0.77
N ARG A 42 -7.12 -3.16 0.37
CA ARG A 42 -6.63 -4.53 0.58
C ARG A 42 -7.26 -5.50 -0.39
N ASN A 43 -8.58 -5.45 -0.55
CA ASN A 43 -9.31 -6.31 -1.48
C ASN A 43 -8.82 -6.10 -2.91
N GLY A 44 -8.51 -4.85 -3.29
CA GLY A 44 -7.97 -4.55 -4.61
C GLY A 44 -6.58 -5.16 -4.81
N VAL A 45 -5.67 -4.95 -3.86
CA VAL A 45 -4.33 -5.54 -3.94
C VAL A 45 -4.41 -7.06 -3.97
N ARG A 46 -5.32 -7.67 -3.20
CA ARG A 46 -5.55 -9.13 -3.21
C ARG A 46 -6.03 -9.64 -4.56
N ARG A 47 -6.94 -8.92 -5.21
CA ARG A 47 -7.58 -9.35 -6.46
C ARG A 47 -6.64 -9.24 -7.67
N TRP A 48 -5.84 -8.19 -7.71
CA TRP A 48 -4.98 -7.86 -8.87
C TRP A 48 -3.50 -8.06 -8.63
N GLU A 49 -3.10 -8.37 -7.40
CA GLU A 49 -1.71 -8.62 -6.98
C GLU A 49 -0.69 -7.55 -7.40
N ILE A 50 -1.17 -6.32 -7.57
CA ILE A 50 -0.39 -5.12 -7.86
C ILE A 50 -0.70 -4.05 -6.81
N SER A 51 0.20 -3.09 -6.66
CA SER A 51 -0.04 -1.96 -5.76
C SER A 51 -1.27 -1.16 -6.18
N SER A 52 -2.02 -0.63 -5.20
CA SER A 52 -3.25 0.11 -5.48
C SER A 52 -2.99 1.39 -6.28
N TRP A 53 -1.81 2.00 -6.12
CA TRP A 53 -1.35 3.11 -6.95
C TRP A 53 -1.05 2.69 -8.40
N ARG A 54 -0.38 1.54 -8.61
CA ARG A 54 -0.14 1.03 -9.97
C ARG A 54 -1.46 0.72 -10.68
N ARG A 55 -2.43 0.16 -9.94
CA ARG A 55 -3.79 -0.03 -10.43
C ARG A 55 -4.43 1.29 -10.87
N GLN A 56 -4.36 2.33 -10.03
CA GLN A 56 -4.88 3.66 -10.35
C GLN A 56 -4.29 4.20 -11.66
N ARG A 57 -2.98 4.03 -11.86
CA ARG A 57 -2.29 4.44 -13.09
C ARG A 57 -2.77 3.67 -14.32
N LEU A 58 -2.92 2.35 -14.21
CA LEU A 58 -3.43 1.53 -15.31
C LEU A 58 -4.85 1.95 -15.72
N LEU A 59 -5.72 2.22 -14.74
CA LEU A 59 -7.07 2.71 -15.01
C LEU A 59 -7.08 4.13 -15.62
N ALA A 60 -6.14 4.99 -15.23
CA ALA A 60 -6.00 6.32 -15.82
C ALA A 60 -5.50 6.27 -17.28
N LEU A 61 -4.67 5.28 -17.63
CA LEU A 61 -4.18 5.06 -18.99
C LEU A 61 -5.28 4.50 -19.91
N ASP A 62 -6.20 3.72 -19.37
CA ASP A 62 -7.34 3.14 -20.10
C ASP A 62 -8.55 4.09 -20.18
N ASN A 63 -8.32 5.41 -20.13
CA ASN A 63 -9.33 6.47 -20.14
C ASN A 63 -10.45 6.30 -19.09
N GLY A 64 -10.20 5.53 -18.02
CA GLY A 64 -11.20 5.26 -17.00
C GLY A 64 -12.38 4.42 -17.50
N ASN A 65 -12.16 3.49 -18.44
CA ASN A 65 -13.12 2.44 -18.79
C ASN A 65 -13.45 1.57 -17.55
N LYS A 66 -14.29 2.11 -16.66
CA LYS A 66 -14.92 1.42 -15.52
C LYS A 66 -15.81 0.26 -15.98
N GLU A 67 -16.05 0.13 -17.28
CA GLU A 67 -16.81 -0.97 -17.87
C GLU A 67 -16.07 -2.32 -17.76
N SER A 68 -14.74 -2.35 -17.66
CA SER A 68 -14.05 -3.61 -17.33
C SER A 68 -14.16 -3.99 -15.84
N GLU A 69 -14.70 -3.10 -14.99
CA GLU A 69 -15.05 -3.34 -13.59
C GLU A 69 -16.55 -3.73 -13.41
N SER A 70 -17.30 -3.88 -14.51
CA SER A 70 -18.77 -4.08 -14.57
C SER A 70 -19.34 -5.36 -13.91
N SER A 71 -18.58 -6.08 -13.09
CA SER A 71 -19.10 -7.23 -12.32
C SER A 71 -18.88 -7.14 -10.81
N ALA A 72 -18.20 -6.11 -10.31
CA ALA A 72 -17.96 -5.96 -8.88
C ALA A 72 -18.55 -4.66 -8.33
N LYS A 73 -19.12 -4.76 -7.12
CA LYS A 73 -19.71 -3.62 -6.40
C LYS A 73 -18.69 -2.49 -6.35
N ALA A 74 -19.02 -1.32 -6.90
CA ALA A 74 -18.13 -0.17 -7.01
C ALA A 74 -17.52 0.33 -5.68
N ASN A 75 -18.01 -0.16 -4.53
CA ASN A 75 -17.51 0.14 -3.20
C ASN A 75 -16.55 -0.92 -2.62
N GLU A 76 -16.33 -2.04 -3.30
CA GLU A 76 -15.54 -3.17 -2.78
C GLU A 76 -14.03 -2.97 -2.99
N TYR A 77 -13.65 -2.12 -3.94
CA TYR A 77 -12.27 -1.89 -4.34
C TYR A 77 -11.95 -0.40 -4.41
N SER A 78 -10.87 0.01 -3.75
CA SER A 78 -10.38 1.38 -3.78
C SER A 78 -9.17 1.51 -4.71
N THR A 79 -9.13 2.60 -5.48
CA THR A 79 -8.01 2.98 -6.35
C THR A 79 -7.09 4.02 -5.69
N ARG A 80 -7.26 4.29 -4.40
CA ARG A 80 -6.36 5.19 -3.65
C ARG A 80 -5.01 4.50 -3.41
N GLY A 81 -3.91 5.26 -3.40
CA GLY A 81 -2.58 4.73 -3.13
C GLY A 81 -2.42 4.28 -1.68
N GLY A 82 -1.45 3.40 -1.43
CA GLY A 82 -1.13 2.92 -0.09
C GLY A 82 -1.23 1.40 0.14
N GLY A 83 -1.79 0.65 -0.81
CA GLY A 83 -1.77 -0.82 -0.77
C GLY A 83 -0.59 -1.41 -1.53
N TRP A 84 0.10 -2.39 -0.95
CA TRP A 84 1.23 -3.07 -1.57
C TRP A 84 1.24 -4.59 -1.29
N PRO A 85 1.45 -5.44 -2.31
CA PRO A 85 1.54 -6.89 -2.15
C PRO A 85 2.92 -7.31 -1.62
N LEU A 86 2.94 -8.15 -0.58
CA LEU A 86 4.15 -8.78 -0.07
C LEU A 86 4.38 -10.11 -0.79
N ARG A 87 5.58 -10.28 -1.34
CA ARG A 87 6.03 -11.48 -2.04
C ARG A 87 7.31 -11.98 -1.40
N VAL A 88 7.52 -13.30 -1.44
CA VAL A 88 8.71 -13.96 -0.88
C VAL A 88 9.39 -14.75 -1.99
N LYS A 89 10.72 -14.67 -2.05
CA LYS A 89 11.51 -15.41 -3.03
C LYS A 89 11.26 -16.91 -2.89
N GLY A 90 10.96 -17.58 -4.01
CA GLY A 90 10.67 -19.01 -4.03
C GLY A 90 9.23 -19.38 -3.62
N VAL A 91 8.39 -18.39 -3.28
CA VAL A 91 6.96 -18.60 -3.03
C VAL A 91 6.16 -18.00 -4.18
N VAL A 92 5.29 -18.81 -4.78
CA VAL A 92 4.39 -18.37 -5.86
C VAL A 92 3.22 -17.60 -5.24
N GLY A 93 2.96 -16.40 -5.76
CA GLY A 93 1.83 -15.56 -5.36
C GLY A 93 2.17 -14.53 -4.28
N VAL A 94 1.13 -13.87 -3.79
CA VAL A 94 1.21 -12.90 -2.69
C VAL A 94 1.05 -13.62 -1.37
N VAL A 95 1.96 -13.39 -0.41
CA VAL A 95 1.90 -14.00 0.94
C VAL A 95 1.20 -13.11 1.96
N GLY A 96 1.18 -11.80 1.71
CA GLY A 96 0.57 -10.83 2.58
C GLY A 96 0.37 -9.50 1.87
N ILE A 97 -0.31 -8.57 2.52
CA ILE A 97 -0.65 -7.27 1.97
C ILE A 97 -0.40 -6.25 3.07
N VAL A 98 0.36 -5.20 2.76
CA VAL A 98 0.49 -4.03 3.60
C VAL A 98 -0.37 -2.91 3.03
N VAL A 99 -1.09 -2.23 3.90
CA VAL A 99 -1.91 -1.07 3.57
C VAL A 99 -1.57 0.06 4.53
N VAL A 100 -1.30 1.23 3.97
CA VAL A 100 -1.22 2.51 4.67
C VAL A 100 -2.32 3.39 4.10
N ALA A 101 -3.11 4.01 4.95
CA ALA A 101 -4.17 4.94 4.55
C ALA A 101 -4.26 6.13 5.49
N GLY A 102 -4.92 7.20 5.05
CA GLY A 102 -5.20 8.39 5.88
C GLY A 102 -4.20 9.54 5.72
N LEU A 103 -3.10 9.34 4.98
CA LEU A 103 -2.22 10.45 4.60
C LEU A 103 -2.80 11.15 3.36
N PHE A 104 -2.89 12.48 3.41
CA PHE A 104 -3.23 13.28 2.25
C PHE A 104 -1.98 13.59 1.43
N SER A 105 -2.14 13.64 0.11
CA SER A 105 -1.11 14.17 -0.77
C SER A 105 -0.75 15.61 -0.35
N VAL A 106 0.54 15.91 -0.34
CA VAL A 106 1.15 17.16 0.09
C VAL A 106 0.35 18.38 -0.40
N ASN A 107 0.00 19.29 0.53
CA ASN A 107 -0.69 20.60 0.39
C ASN A 107 -2.12 20.73 0.96
N GLY A 108 -2.54 19.87 1.90
CA GLY A 108 -3.74 20.11 2.72
C GLY A 108 -5.07 20.09 1.96
N LYS A 109 -5.08 19.56 0.73
CA LYS A 109 -6.30 19.23 0.00
C LYS A 109 -6.47 17.71 0.03
N PRO A 110 -7.69 17.19 0.23
CA PRO A 110 -7.94 15.79 -0.09
C PRO A 110 -7.45 15.60 -1.53
N GLY A 111 -6.63 14.58 -1.76
CA GLY A 111 -6.11 14.26 -3.09
C GLY A 111 -7.27 13.92 -4.02
N GLY A 112 -7.96 14.95 -4.48
CA GLY A 112 -8.98 14.89 -5.49
C GLY A 112 -8.26 14.54 -6.75
N PHE A 113 -8.56 13.35 -7.28
CA PHE A 113 -8.18 12.99 -8.63
C PHE A 113 -8.76 14.04 -9.57
N ASN A 114 -7.90 14.95 -10.06
CA ASN A 114 -8.24 15.87 -11.12
C ASN A 114 -7.67 15.27 -12.42
N PRO A 115 -8.50 14.63 -13.26
CA PRO A 115 -8.04 14.01 -14.51
C PRO A 115 -7.48 15.03 -15.52
N LEU A 116 -7.71 16.34 -15.33
CA LEU A 116 -7.35 17.40 -16.27
C LEU A 116 -6.05 18.15 -15.91
N LYS A 117 -5.54 17.99 -14.69
CA LYS A 117 -4.20 18.47 -14.30
C LYS A 117 -3.32 17.26 -14.04
N TYR A 118 -2.69 16.77 -15.11
CA TYR A 118 -1.80 15.61 -15.07
C TYR A 118 -0.48 15.97 -14.38
N ASP A 119 -0.51 16.09 -13.06
CA ASP A 119 0.65 15.91 -12.20
C ASP A 119 0.22 15.72 -10.74
N PRO A 120 0.11 14.49 -10.21
CA PRO A 120 0.06 14.30 -8.77
C PRO A 120 1.42 13.78 -8.27
N PRO A 121 2.03 14.42 -7.25
CA PRO A 121 3.14 13.82 -6.52
C PRO A 121 2.71 12.43 -6.03
N VAL A 122 3.65 11.48 -5.95
CA VAL A 122 3.43 10.11 -5.45
C VAL A 122 2.51 10.19 -4.23
N ASP A 123 1.43 9.39 -4.21
CA ASP A 123 0.51 9.34 -3.07
C ASP A 123 1.34 9.13 -1.79
N ALA A 124 1.18 10.00 -0.80
CA ALA A 124 2.00 9.97 0.42
C ALA A 124 1.91 8.60 1.12
N ASN A 125 0.75 7.93 1.02
CA ASN A 125 0.57 6.57 1.51
C ASN A 125 1.44 5.58 0.74
N HIS A 126 1.47 5.69 -0.59
CA HIS A 126 2.28 4.82 -1.44
C HIS A 126 3.79 5.04 -1.22
N GLU A 127 4.23 6.29 -1.14
CA GLU A 127 5.62 6.65 -0.87
C GLU A 127 6.07 6.12 0.49
N LEU A 128 5.24 6.27 1.53
CA LEU A 128 5.54 5.76 2.86
C LEU A 128 5.69 4.24 2.86
N VAL A 129 4.79 3.52 2.17
CA VAL A 129 4.86 2.06 2.06
C VAL A 129 6.14 1.63 1.37
N VAL A 130 6.47 2.20 0.21
CA VAL A 130 7.66 1.84 -0.56
C VAL A 130 8.92 2.10 0.27
N LYS A 131 9.05 3.29 0.87
CA LYS A 131 10.22 3.63 1.70
C LYS A 131 10.33 2.77 2.96
N THR A 132 9.20 2.44 3.59
CA THR A 132 9.20 1.59 4.78
C THR A 132 9.64 0.17 4.43
N LEU A 133 9.13 -0.38 3.32
CA LEU A 133 9.55 -1.69 2.85
C LEU A 133 11.04 -1.70 2.48
N ASP A 134 11.51 -0.68 1.77
CA ASP A 134 12.93 -0.51 1.42
C ASP A 134 13.80 -0.49 2.68
N MET A 135 13.43 0.33 3.68
CA MET A 135 14.15 0.39 4.97
C MET A 135 14.12 -0.93 5.75
N VAL A 136 12.98 -1.63 5.79
CA VAL A 136 12.85 -2.89 6.53
C VAL A 136 13.65 -4.00 5.85
N LEU A 137 13.55 -4.10 4.52
CA LEU A 137 14.29 -5.08 3.75
C LEU A 137 15.79 -4.82 3.82
N ASP A 138 16.24 -3.56 3.68
CA ASP A 138 17.64 -3.17 3.82
C ASP A 138 18.18 -3.44 5.23
N LYS A 139 17.40 -3.18 6.28
CA LYS A 139 17.82 -3.40 7.67
C LYS A 139 17.78 -4.87 8.10
N GLN A 140 16.97 -5.72 7.46
CA GLN A 140 17.03 -7.15 7.71
C GLN A 140 18.40 -7.73 7.34
N TRP A 141 19.08 -7.18 6.34
CA TRP A 141 20.48 -7.55 6.07
C TRP A 141 21.41 -7.19 7.23
N VAL A 142 21.28 -6.00 7.81
CA VAL A 142 22.16 -5.54 8.89
C VAL A 142 21.96 -6.35 10.17
N ILE A 143 20.70 -6.64 10.54
CA ILE A 143 20.38 -7.40 11.75
C ILE A 143 20.76 -8.89 11.57
N PHE A 144 20.53 -9.46 10.40
CA PHE A 144 20.89 -10.86 10.12
C PHE A 144 22.41 -11.07 10.01
N CYS A 145 23.14 -10.11 9.43
CA CYS A 145 24.61 -10.14 9.37
C CYS A 145 25.27 -9.98 10.76
N LEU A 146 24.69 -9.17 11.66
CA LEU A 146 25.21 -9.01 13.03
C LEU A 146 24.88 -10.20 13.93
N ALA A 147 23.71 -10.84 13.76
CA ALA A 147 23.27 -11.92 14.64
C ALA A 147 23.93 -13.28 14.37
N LEU A 148 24.45 -13.54 13.17
CA LEU A 148 24.95 -14.87 12.80
C LEU A 148 26.43 -14.96 12.44
N GLY A 149 27.17 -13.86 12.28
CA GLY A 149 28.61 -13.91 11.94
C GLY A 149 28.92 -14.75 10.69
N VAL A 150 27.92 -15.01 9.85
CA VAL A 150 27.98 -15.90 8.70
C VAL A 150 27.48 -15.13 7.48
N PHE A 151 28.39 -14.90 6.54
CA PHE A 151 28.05 -14.58 5.17
C PHE A 151 27.39 -15.81 4.55
N LEU A 152 26.12 -15.70 4.10
CA LEU A 152 25.51 -16.33 2.91
C LEU A 152 23.99 -16.55 3.08
N ILE A 153 23.18 -15.86 2.27
CA ILE A 153 22.41 -16.35 1.11
C ILE A 153 21.45 -15.20 0.75
N PRO A 154 21.50 -14.64 -0.46
CA PRO A 154 20.69 -13.48 -0.78
C PRO A 154 19.21 -13.86 -0.96
N CYS A 155 18.42 -13.57 0.07
CA CYS A 155 16.96 -13.56 0.02
C CYS A 155 16.53 -12.26 -0.67
N VAL A 156 16.68 -12.23 -2.00
CA VAL A 156 16.30 -11.06 -2.79
C VAL A 156 14.78 -11.05 -2.97
N VAL A 157 14.10 -10.15 -2.27
CA VAL A 157 12.72 -9.76 -2.58
C VAL A 157 12.81 -8.80 -3.76
N TYR A 158 12.32 -9.21 -4.93
CA TYR A 158 12.24 -8.35 -6.12
C TYR A 158 10.86 -7.70 -6.21
N PHE A 159 10.84 -6.43 -6.65
CA PHE A 159 9.66 -5.57 -6.84
C PHE A 159 8.92 -5.81 -8.16
#